data_AF-A0AAE1PHC3-F1
#
_entry.id   AF-A0AAE1PHC3-F1
#
_cell.length_a   1.000
_cell.length_b   1.000
_cell.length_c   1.000
_cell.angle_alpha   90.00
_cell.angle_beta   90.00
_cell.angle_gamma   90.00
#
_symmetry.space_group_name_H-M   'P 1'
#
loop_
_entity.id
_entity.type
_entity.pdbx_description
1 polymer ?
#
loop_
_entity_poly.entity_id
_entity_poly.type
_entity_poly.pdbx_seq_one_letter_code
_entity_poly.pdbx_strand_id
1 'polypeptide(L)'
;MCKQLWMKAGTHEKPKFIPVNEVIHRIGLDISALKLLLPFHAQTGSDTTSFLPGHSKKTALKVFFEHKELLGELGKEPLTEDTIGNVEQFVCRIYNVPEVTSVDKARVTLFKKALRPELLPQTRDALTYHIKRP
;
A
#
# COMPACT_ATOMS: atom_id res chain seq x y z
N MET A 1 26.42 17.24 0.67
CA MET A 1 25.22 16.42 0.33
C MET A 1 25.67 15.20 -0.48
N CYS A 2 25.19 14.00 -0.14
CA CYS A 2 25.48 12.79 -0.91
C CYS A 2 24.85 12.91 -2.31
N LYS A 3 25.68 12.86 -3.37
CA LYS A 3 25.21 13.07 -4.75
C LYS A 3 24.51 11.83 -5.33
N GLN A 4 24.78 10.64 -4.80
CA GLN A 4 24.23 9.37 -5.28
C GLN A 4 24.11 8.37 -4.15
N LEU A 5 22.91 7.83 -3.95
CA LEU A 5 22.63 6.75 -3.01
C LEU A 5 22.42 5.45 -3.80
N TRP A 6 23.13 4.40 -3.39
CA TRP A 6 23.05 3.07 -4.00
C TRP A 6 22.57 2.05 -2.98
N MET A 7 21.63 1.21 -3.38
CA MET A 7 21.18 0.05 -2.61
C MET A 7 21.84 -1.20 -3.17
N LYS A 8 22.55 -1.95 -2.33
CA LYS A 8 23.03 -3.29 -2.68
C LYS A 8 21.93 -4.31 -2.40
N ALA A 9 21.62 -5.14 -3.38
CA ALA A 9 20.62 -6.21 -3.30
C ALA A 9 21.13 -7.49 -4.00
N GLY A 10 20.36 -8.58 -3.90
CA GLY A 10 20.72 -9.88 -4.48
C GLY A 10 21.59 -10.74 -3.57
N THR A 11 22.05 -11.88 -4.10
CA THR A 11 22.91 -12.82 -3.38
C THR A 11 24.39 -12.51 -3.61
N HIS A 12 25.29 -13.15 -2.86
CA HIS A 12 26.73 -13.02 -3.05
C HIS A 12 27.17 -13.34 -4.49
N GLU A 13 26.55 -14.34 -5.11
CA GLU A 13 26.86 -14.77 -6.48
C GLU A 13 26.32 -13.83 -7.56
N LYS A 14 25.24 -13.10 -7.28
CA LYS A 14 24.57 -12.19 -8.23
C LYS A 14 24.22 -10.86 -7.56
N PRO A 15 25.23 -10.06 -7.16
CA PRO A 15 24.98 -8.78 -6.54
C PRO A 15 24.38 -7.80 -7.55
N LYS A 16 23.43 -6.99 -7.09
CA LYS A 16 22.83 -5.88 -7.84
C LYS A 16 23.05 -4.60 -7.07
N PHE A 17 23.51 -3.56 -7.77
CA PHE A 17 23.63 -2.21 -7.22
C PHE A 17 22.57 -1.35 -7.90
N ILE A 18 21.63 -0.84 -7.10
CA ILE A 18 20.46 -0.12 -7.59
C ILE A 18 20.63 1.36 -7.23
N PRO A 19 20.72 2.28 -8.20
CA PRO A 19 20.81 3.71 -7.93
C PRO A 19 19.46 4.24 -7.47
N VAL A 20 19.33 4.56 -6.18
CA VAL A 20 18.05 4.97 -5.56
C VAL A 20 17.53 6.24 -6.22
N ASN A 21 18.41 7.18 -6.53
CA ASN A 21 18.04 8.44 -7.20
C ASN A 21 17.38 8.20 -8.58
N GLU A 22 17.90 7.27 -9.37
CA GLU A 22 17.30 6.94 -10.67
C GLU A 22 15.96 6.23 -10.48
N VAL A 23 15.83 5.36 -9.47
CA VAL A 23 14.55 4.69 -9.18
C VAL A 23 13.48 5.72 -8.83
N ILE A 24 13.77 6.69 -7.96
CA ILE A 24 12.86 7.79 -7.62
C ILE A 24 12.42 8.53 -8.88
N HIS A 25 13.36 8.88 -9.75
CA HIS A 25 13.08 9.60 -11.00
C HIS A 25 12.23 8.76 -11.98
N ARG A 26 12.59 7.50 -12.20
CA ARG A 26 11.88 6.59 -13.12
C ARG A 26 10.46 6.27 -12.67
N ILE A 27 10.24 6.16 -11.36
CA ILE A 27 8.92 5.87 -10.79
C ILE A 27 8.07 7.16 -10.70
N GLY A 28 8.69 8.34 -10.72
CA GLY A 28 7.98 9.63 -10.65
C GLY A 28 7.59 10.01 -9.21
N LEU A 29 8.40 9.64 -8.23
CA LEU A 29 8.17 9.98 -6.82
C LEU A 29 8.55 11.44 -6.55
N ASP A 30 7.54 12.30 -6.41
CA ASP A 30 7.71 13.66 -5.91
C ASP A 30 7.89 13.69 -4.37
N ILE A 31 8.19 14.87 -3.82
CA ILE A 31 8.41 15.04 -2.38
C ILE A 31 7.17 14.66 -1.56
N SER A 32 5.96 14.87 -2.07
CA SER A 32 4.73 14.52 -1.32
C SER A 32 4.53 13.00 -1.28
N ALA A 33 4.78 12.31 -2.38
CA ALA A 33 4.73 10.86 -2.47
C ALA A 33 5.82 10.21 -1.61
N LEU A 34 7.02 10.77 -1.58
CA LEU A 34 8.11 10.29 -0.72
C LEU A 34 7.72 10.27 0.76
N LYS A 35 7.00 11.29 1.24
CA LYS A 35 6.51 11.34 2.64
C LYS A 35 5.49 10.24 2.94
N LEU A 36 4.81 9.72 1.92
CA LEU A 36 3.72 8.75 2.06
C LEU A 36 4.13 7.32 1.70
N LEU A 37 5.40 7.11 1.33
CA LEU A 37 5.94 5.76 1.08
C LEU A 37 5.89 4.86 2.31
N LEU A 38 6.11 5.41 3.50
CA LEU A 38 6.08 4.62 4.74
C LEU A 38 4.64 4.17 5.08
N PRO A 39 3.63 5.06 5.10
CA PRO A 39 2.21 4.67 5.14
C PRO A 39 1.82 3.63 4.07
N PHE A 40 2.25 3.84 2.83
CA PHE A 40 1.99 2.90 1.73
C PHE A 40 2.62 1.52 2.00
N HIS A 41 3.86 1.49 2.46
CA HIS A 41 4.55 0.25 2.80
C HIS A 41 3.87 -0.49 3.96
N ALA A 42 3.43 0.24 4.99
CA ALA A 42 2.72 -0.35 6.12
C ALA A 42 1.43 -1.07 5.69
N GLN A 43 0.71 -0.52 4.70
CA GLN A 43 -0.55 -1.09 4.20
C GLN A 43 -0.37 -2.23 3.18
N THR A 44 0.63 -2.11 2.30
CA THR A 44 0.88 -3.12 1.24
C THR A 44 1.84 -4.22 1.67
N GLY A 45 2.46 -4.04 2.83
CA GLY A 45 3.27 -5.04 3.49
C GLY A 45 4.67 -5.23 2.93
N SER A 46 5.42 -6.02 3.69
CA SER A 46 6.58 -6.76 3.20
C SER A 46 6.14 -8.20 2.91
N ASP A 47 6.98 -8.99 2.25
CA ASP A 47 6.63 -10.35 1.81
C ASP A 47 6.30 -11.31 3.00
N THR A 48 6.48 -10.85 4.24
CA THR A 48 6.24 -11.57 5.51
C THR A 48 5.12 -11.00 6.38
N THR A 49 4.63 -9.77 6.15
CA THR A 49 3.60 -9.11 6.98
C THR A 49 2.71 -8.21 6.14
N SER A 50 1.38 -8.35 6.27
CA SER A 50 0.37 -7.51 5.59
C SER A 50 0.29 -7.71 4.06
N PHE A 51 0.20 -8.96 3.61
CA PHE A 51 0.03 -9.29 2.19
C PHE A 51 -1.41 -8.99 1.72
N LEU A 52 -1.55 -8.27 0.60
CA LEU A 52 -2.83 -8.11 -0.12
C LEU A 52 -2.90 -9.15 -1.26
N PRO A 53 -3.65 -10.26 -1.09
CA PRO A 53 -3.62 -11.32 -2.09
C PRO A 53 -4.17 -10.86 -3.43
N GLY A 54 -3.55 -11.33 -4.52
CA GLY A 54 -3.91 -10.93 -5.87
C GLY A 54 -3.40 -9.54 -6.29
N HIS A 55 -2.77 -8.78 -5.38
CA HIS A 55 -2.26 -7.43 -5.67
C HIS A 55 -0.75 -7.34 -5.40
N SER A 56 0.01 -7.18 -6.48
CA SER A 56 1.45 -6.91 -6.39
C SER A 56 1.73 -5.48 -5.89
N LYS A 57 2.93 -5.25 -5.33
CA LYS A 57 3.43 -3.89 -5.02
C LYS A 57 3.38 -2.98 -6.26
N LYS A 58 3.61 -3.53 -7.46
CA LYS A 58 3.51 -2.78 -8.73
C LYS A 58 2.09 -2.30 -9.02
N THR A 59 1.08 -3.14 -8.81
CA THR A 59 -0.32 -2.77 -9.03
C THR A 59 -0.82 -1.82 -7.94
N ALA A 60 -0.43 -2.04 -6.68
CA ALA A 60 -0.76 -1.12 -5.59
C ALA A 60 -0.07 0.24 -5.75
N LEU A 61 1.15 0.30 -6.28
CA LEU A 61 1.88 1.54 -6.52
C LEU A 61 1.20 2.44 -7.58
N LYS A 62 0.49 1.85 -8.55
CA LYS A 62 -0.34 2.64 -9.49
C LYS A 62 -1.46 3.37 -8.77
N VAL A 63 -2.18 2.64 -7.92
CA VAL A 63 -3.27 3.19 -7.09
C VAL A 63 -2.73 4.23 -6.11
N PHE A 64 -1.52 4.02 -5.57
CA PHE A 64 -0.85 4.99 -4.72
C PHE A 64 -0.63 6.34 -5.41
N PHE A 65 -0.21 6.37 -6.68
CA PHE A 65 -0.01 7.65 -7.36
C PHE A 65 -1.30 8.45 -7.54
N GLU A 66 -2.43 7.77 -7.69
CA GLU A 66 -3.75 8.39 -7.86
C GLU A 66 -4.41 8.77 -6.54
N HIS A 67 -4.09 8.08 -5.44
CA HIS A 67 -4.84 8.15 -4.18
C HIS A 67 -3.96 8.27 -2.92
N LYS A 68 -2.70 8.73 -3.06
CA LYS A 68 -1.74 8.83 -1.95
C LYS A 68 -2.27 9.66 -0.77
N GLU A 69 -3.09 10.68 -1.03
CA GLU A 69 -3.67 11.57 -0.03
C GLU A 69 -4.50 10.84 1.04
N LEU A 70 -5.11 9.70 0.69
CA LEU A 70 -5.85 8.86 1.63
C LEU A 70 -4.95 8.26 2.74
N LEU A 71 -3.63 8.24 2.52
CA LEU A 71 -2.64 7.77 3.48
C LEU A 71 -1.97 8.92 4.25
N GLY A 72 -2.40 10.16 4.03
CA GLY A 72 -1.73 11.38 4.54
C GLY A 72 -1.65 11.48 6.07
N GLU A 73 -2.66 10.96 6.76
CA GLU A 73 -2.76 11.00 8.22
C GLU A 73 -2.38 9.67 8.89
N LEU A 74 -2.05 8.64 8.10
CA LEU A 74 -1.64 7.34 8.64
C LEU A 74 -0.25 7.44 9.28
N GLY A 75 -0.12 6.94 10.52
CA GLY A 75 1.10 7.01 11.31
C GLY A 75 1.24 8.30 12.14
N LYS A 76 0.19 9.14 12.20
CA LYS A 76 0.11 10.27 13.12
C LYS A 76 -0.81 9.94 14.29
N GLU A 77 -0.50 10.50 15.45
CA GLU A 77 -1.35 10.40 16.64
C GLU A 77 -2.20 11.68 16.82
N PRO A 78 -3.46 11.56 17.27
CA PRO A 78 -4.18 10.32 17.53
C PRO A 78 -4.69 9.64 16.25
N LEU A 79 -4.80 8.31 16.26
CA LEU A 79 -5.47 7.58 15.19
C LEU A 79 -6.98 7.83 15.26
N THR A 80 -7.53 8.48 14.23
CA THR A 80 -8.96 8.81 14.15
C THR A 80 -9.73 7.83 13.27
N GLU A 81 -11.04 7.74 13.46
CA GLU A 81 -11.92 6.97 12.57
C GLU A 81 -11.89 7.48 11.12
N ASP A 82 -11.67 8.78 10.90
CA ASP A 82 -11.50 9.34 9.57
C ASP A 82 -10.23 8.82 8.90
N THR A 83 -9.12 8.73 9.64
CA THR A 83 -7.87 8.12 9.15
C THR A 83 -8.10 6.64 8.80
N ILE A 84 -8.81 5.90 9.65
CA ILE A 84 -9.15 4.49 9.38
C ILE A 84 -10.00 4.37 8.11
N GLY A 85 -11.04 5.21 7.98
CA GLY A 85 -11.92 5.25 6.82
C GLY A 85 -11.20 5.59 5.51
N ASN A 86 -10.27 6.55 5.54
CA ASN A 86 -9.44 6.89 4.38
C ASN A 86 -8.57 5.71 3.94
N VAL A 87 -7.99 4.97 4.90
CA VAL A 87 -7.23 3.76 4.59
C VAL A 87 -8.15 2.65 4.05
N GLU A 88 -9.36 2.46 4.59
CA GLU A 88 -10.33 1.51 4.01
C GLU A 88 -10.63 1.84 2.55
N GLN A 89 -10.85 3.12 2.27
CA GLN A 89 -11.12 3.59 0.92
C GLN A 89 -9.92 3.32 0.00
N PHE A 90 -8.70 3.57 0.47
CA PHE A 90 -7.48 3.25 -0.30
C PHE A 90 -7.40 1.76 -0.65
N VAL A 91 -7.71 0.88 0.30
CA VAL A 91 -7.77 -0.57 0.06
C VAL A 91 -8.85 -0.91 -0.96
N CYS A 92 -10.04 -0.30 -0.90
CA CYS A 92 -11.09 -0.53 -1.89
C CYS A 92 -10.65 -0.14 -3.32
N ARG A 93 -9.83 0.92 -3.46
CA ARG A 93 -9.22 1.28 -4.76
C ARG A 93 -8.24 0.22 -5.24
N ILE A 94 -7.44 -0.38 -4.36
CA ILE A 94 -6.54 -1.49 -4.71
C ILE A 94 -7.31 -2.67 -5.30
N TYR A 95 -8.45 -3.03 -4.70
CA TYR A 95 -9.30 -4.13 -5.16
C TYR A 95 -10.20 -3.76 -6.36
N ASN A 96 -10.06 -2.56 -6.91
CA ASN A 96 -10.84 -2.05 -8.04
C ASN A 96 -12.37 -2.11 -7.77
N VAL A 97 -12.77 -1.70 -6.57
CA VAL A 97 -14.18 -1.57 -6.15
C VAL A 97 -14.46 -0.11 -5.74
N PRO A 98 -14.28 0.85 -6.68
CA PRO A 98 -14.32 2.28 -6.38
C PRO A 98 -15.65 2.82 -5.84
N GLU A 99 -16.74 2.08 -6.04
CA GLU A 99 -18.11 2.41 -5.65
C GLU A 99 -18.39 2.23 -4.14
N VAL A 100 -17.48 1.57 -3.43
CA VAL A 100 -17.56 1.41 -1.98
C VAL A 100 -16.31 1.95 -1.30
N THR A 101 -16.48 2.47 -0.09
CA THR A 101 -15.40 2.98 0.75
C THR A 101 -15.08 2.08 1.94
N SER A 102 -15.84 0.99 2.11
CA SER A 102 -15.65 0.04 3.19
C SER A 102 -15.22 -1.32 2.67
N VAL A 103 -14.19 -1.88 3.29
CA VAL A 103 -13.63 -3.18 2.90
C VAL A 103 -14.64 -4.31 3.03
N ASP A 104 -15.54 -4.27 4.00
CA ASP A 104 -16.57 -5.31 4.15
C ASP A 104 -17.59 -5.25 3.01
N LYS A 105 -17.98 -4.03 2.57
CA LYS A 105 -18.81 -3.88 1.37
C LYS A 105 -18.06 -4.35 0.12
N ALA A 106 -16.75 -4.07 0.02
CA ALA A 106 -15.92 -4.56 -1.07
C ALA A 106 -15.86 -6.09 -1.09
N ARG A 107 -15.70 -6.74 0.08
CA ARG A 107 -15.76 -8.20 0.23
C ARG A 107 -17.08 -8.76 -0.30
N VAL A 108 -18.22 -8.16 0.06
CA VAL A 108 -19.53 -8.60 -0.45
C VAL A 108 -19.63 -8.45 -1.97
N THR A 109 -19.20 -7.32 -2.53
CA THR A 109 -19.21 -7.10 -3.99
C THR A 109 -18.36 -8.12 -4.73
N LEU A 110 -17.16 -8.42 -4.21
CA LEU A 110 -16.22 -9.36 -4.81
C LEU A 110 -16.69 -10.81 -4.66
N PHE A 111 -17.30 -11.14 -3.52
CA PHE A 111 -17.91 -12.46 -3.29
C PHE A 111 -19.07 -12.72 -4.25
N LYS A 112 -19.93 -11.71 -4.51
CA LYS A 112 -20.99 -11.80 -5.52
C LYS A 112 -20.45 -12.06 -6.93
N LYS A 113 -19.21 -11.65 -7.22
CA LYS A 113 -18.51 -11.93 -8.49
C LYS A 113 -17.82 -13.30 -8.49
N ALA A 114 -18.14 -14.18 -7.55
CA ALA A 114 -17.60 -15.53 -7.39
C ALA A 114 -16.06 -15.58 -7.32
N LEU A 115 -15.43 -14.54 -6.75
CA LEU A 115 -13.99 -14.56 -6.51
C LEU A 115 -13.65 -15.55 -5.39
N ARG A 116 -12.52 -16.23 -5.55
CA ARG A 116 -11.98 -17.14 -4.55
C ARG A 116 -11.79 -16.38 -3.22
N PRO A 117 -12.08 -16.99 -2.05
CA PRO A 117 -12.01 -16.31 -0.76
C PRO A 117 -10.69 -15.60 -0.48
N GLU A 118 -9.58 -16.13 -1.00
CA GLU A 118 -8.25 -15.56 -0.83
C GLU A 118 -8.09 -14.23 -1.57
N LEU A 119 -8.84 -13.98 -2.65
CA LEU A 119 -8.79 -12.74 -3.44
C LEU A 119 -9.68 -11.63 -2.88
N LEU A 120 -10.31 -11.86 -1.73
CA LEU A 120 -11.15 -10.86 -1.07
C LEU A 120 -10.27 -9.94 -0.20
N PRO A 121 -10.62 -8.65 -0.06
CA PRO A 121 -9.96 -7.76 0.89
C PRO A 121 -10.11 -8.30 2.30
N GLN A 122 -9.17 -7.99 3.18
CA GLN A 122 -9.30 -8.29 4.61
C GLN A 122 -10.58 -7.67 5.21
N THR A 123 -11.08 -8.23 6.30
CA THR A 123 -12.22 -7.66 7.03
C THR A 123 -11.84 -6.32 7.67
N ARG A 124 -12.84 -5.50 8.01
CA ARG A 124 -12.59 -4.23 8.72
C ARG A 124 -11.79 -4.42 10.00
N ASP A 125 -12.09 -5.45 10.79
CA ASP A 125 -11.37 -5.74 12.03
C ASP A 125 -9.89 -6.04 11.76
N ALA A 126 -9.62 -6.93 10.80
CA ALA A 126 -8.26 -7.27 10.40
C ALA A 126 -7.50 -6.03 9.87
N LEU A 127 -8.14 -5.22 9.02
CA LEU A 127 -7.57 -3.96 8.54
C LEU A 127 -7.26 -3.00 9.70
N THR A 128 -8.16 -2.84 10.65
CA THR A 128 -7.97 -1.96 11.81
C THR A 128 -6.77 -2.41 12.65
N TYR A 129 -6.59 -3.72 12.86
CA TYR A 129 -5.39 -4.24 13.51
C TYR A 129 -4.11 -3.95 12.72
N HIS A 130 -4.16 -4.06 11.38
CA HIS A 130 -3.04 -3.71 10.52
C HIS A 130 -2.71 -2.21 10.58
N ILE A 131 -3.71 -1.33 10.66
CA ILE A 131 -3.54 0.13 10.78
C ILE A 131 -2.93 0.53 12.14
N LYS A 132 -3.21 -0.22 13.21
CA LYS A 132 -2.71 0.06 14.56
C LYS A 132 -1.31 -0.50 14.87
N ARG A 133 -0.73 -1.29 13.96
CA ARG A 133 0.61 -1.87 14.12
C ARG A 133 1.80 -0.90 13.95
N PRO A 134 1.79 0.05 12.99
CA PRO A 134 2.92 0.92 12.72
C PRO A 134 2.99 2.13 13.67
#